data_AF-A0A959U036-F1
#
_entry.id   AF-A0A959U036-F1
#
_cell.length_a   1.000
_cell.length_b   1.000
_cell.length_c   1.000
_cell.angle_alpha   90.00
_cell.angle_beta   90.00
_cell.angle_gamma   90.00
#
_symmetry.space_group_name_H-M   'P 1'
#
loop_
_entity.id
_entity.type
_entity.pdbx_description
1 polymer ?
#
loop_
_entity_poly.entity_id
_entity_poly.type
_entity_poly.pdbx_seq_one_letter_code
_entity_poly.pdbx_strand_id
1 'polypeptide(L)'
;MTARTQQEPVDSFDLVLFLWARRKLIIGITLLGMLTGLIAAFAIRPLFKSEVIMFPAITNSASKALLSEMATGRDDILALGDEEDAEHLLQLLGSDQVRDRTIEAFQLDKAFRIPADTRYRRTKLIEAFEDHITFEYTKFGSVRVEVLHPQPDTAALIANFIADQVDSVWSAMSRERAVKGFRLVQEKVEALERDIALIDDSMTVLRGLGVHDYNSQTERFNEYLGVAIVKGDNRAVKEFEDRFAVLAKYGGPYVTLQQKHSNEVYRLSLLRNKLEKAEVDLKSDMPHKFVVNKAQPADKKSYPVRWLVMAVSTISAFLLALLLIVVQENVKKIRVHHGK
;
A
#
# COMPACT_ATOMS: atom_id res chain seq x y z
N MET A 1 -42.06 -57.53 -25.74
CA MET A 1 -42.96 -56.45 -25.29
C MET A 1 -42.86 -56.36 -23.78
N THR A 2 -42.43 -55.18 -23.36
CA THR A 2 -42.26 -54.63 -22.01
C THR A 2 -43.34 -55.02 -20.98
N ALA A 3 -42.93 -55.62 -19.86
CA ALA A 3 -43.66 -55.50 -18.61
C ALA A 3 -43.19 -54.21 -17.92
N ARG A 4 -43.98 -53.15 -18.04
CA ARG A 4 -43.82 -51.92 -17.25
C ARG A 4 -44.33 -52.20 -15.85
N THR A 5 -43.42 -52.34 -14.89
CA THR A 5 -43.77 -52.26 -13.46
C THR A 5 -44.11 -50.79 -13.17
N GLN A 6 -45.40 -50.50 -13.04
CA GLN A 6 -45.89 -49.18 -12.62
C GLN A 6 -45.45 -48.94 -11.18
N GLN A 7 -44.66 -47.88 -10.97
CA GLN A 7 -44.39 -47.34 -9.64
C GLN A 7 -45.64 -46.55 -9.21
N GLU A 8 -46.31 -46.99 -8.15
CA GLU A 8 -47.42 -46.24 -7.55
C GLU A 8 -46.92 -44.86 -7.04
N PRO A 9 -47.71 -43.79 -7.21
CA PRO A 9 -47.36 -42.47 -6.70
C PRO A 9 -47.34 -42.51 -5.17
N VAL A 10 -46.19 -42.23 -4.57
CA VAL A 10 -46.04 -42.08 -3.13
C VAL A 10 -46.95 -40.92 -2.68
N ASP A 11 -48.04 -41.25 -1.99
CA ASP A 11 -48.99 -40.24 -1.52
C ASP A 11 -48.31 -39.37 -0.44
N SER A 12 -48.44 -38.05 -0.58
CA SER A 12 -47.74 -37.10 0.31
C SER A 12 -48.25 -37.19 1.75
N PHE A 13 -49.47 -37.70 1.92
CA PHE A 13 -50.11 -37.94 3.21
C PHE A 13 -49.47 -39.12 3.98
N ASP A 14 -49.03 -40.15 3.26
CA ASP A 14 -48.40 -41.34 3.86
C ASP A 14 -47.03 -41.01 4.47
N LEU A 15 -46.28 -40.10 3.84
CA LEU A 15 -45.00 -39.64 4.37
C LEU A 15 -45.16 -38.93 5.72
N VAL A 16 -46.18 -38.10 5.85
CA VAL A 16 -46.46 -37.35 7.08
C VAL A 16 -46.88 -38.30 8.21
N LEU A 17 -47.77 -39.25 7.93
CA LEU A 17 -48.20 -40.26 8.90
C LEU A 17 -47.04 -41.17 9.32
N PHE A 18 -46.18 -41.55 8.38
CA PHE A 18 -44.99 -42.35 8.64
C PHE A 18 -43.98 -41.64 9.56
N LEU A 19 -43.71 -40.35 9.32
CA LEU A 19 -42.86 -39.54 10.20
C LEU A 19 -43.51 -39.34 11.58
N TRP A 20 -44.83 -39.15 11.62
CA TRP A 20 -45.58 -39.00 12.86
C TRP A 20 -45.58 -40.27 13.74
N ALA A 21 -45.56 -41.45 13.12
CA ALA A 21 -45.43 -42.72 13.83
C ALA A 21 -44.07 -42.84 14.56
N ARG A 22 -43.01 -42.22 13.99
CA ARG A 22 -41.65 -42.20 14.56
C ARG A 22 -41.31 -40.91 15.31
N ARG A 23 -42.30 -40.08 15.64
CA ARG A 23 -42.11 -38.78 16.30
C ARG A 23 -41.25 -38.81 17.56
N LYS A 24 -41.32 -39.89 18.35
CA LYS A 24 -40.48 -40.05 19.57
C LYS A 24 -38.98 -40.09 19.25
N LEU A 25 -38.60 -40.73 18.14
CA LEU A 25 -37.22 -40.80 17.67
C LEU A 25 -36.77 -39.44 17.15
N ILE A 26 -37.60 -38.77 16.34
CA ILE A 26 -37.33 -37.43 15.81
C ILE A 26 -37.13 -36.44 16.97
N ILE A 27 -38.09 -36.38 17.90
CA ILE A 27 -38.04 -35.50 19.08
C ILE A 27 -36.83 -35.82 19.96
N GLY A 28 -36.50 -37.10 20.15
CA GLY A 28 -35.34 -37.51 20.94
C GLY A 28 -34.02 -37.01 20.35
N ILE A 29 -33.82 -37.18 19.04
CA ILE A 29 -32.59 -36.75 18.35
C ILE A 29 -32.52 -35.22 18.27
N THR A 30 -33.64 -34.53 18.03
CA THR A 30 -33.64 -33.06 18.00
C THR A 30 -33.36 -32.44 19.37
N LEU A 31 -33.95 -32.97 20.44
CA LEU A 31 -33.64 -32.52 21.80
C LEU A 31 -32.17 -32.76 22.15
N LEU A 32 -31.62 -33.90 21.74
CA LEU A 32 -30.19 -34.17 21.90
C LEU A 32 -29.32 -33.16 21.15
N GLY A 33 -29.67 -32.84 19.90
CA GLY A 33 -29.00 -31.82 19.09
C GLY A 33 -29.12 -30.40 19.67
N MET A 34 -30.26 -30.08 20.28
CA MET A 34 -30.47 -28.80 20.96
C MET A 34 -29.58 -28.71 22.23
N LEU A 35 -29.52 -29.79 23.02
CA LEU A 35 -28.67 -29.88 24.21
C LEU A 35 -27.17 -29.77 23.85
N THR A 36 -26.72 -30.49 22.82
CA THR A 36 -25.32 -30.40 22.37
C THR A 36 -24.99 -29.01 21.83
N GLY A 37 -25.90 -28.39 21.07
CA GLY A 37 -25.77 -27.01 20.61
C GLY A 37 -25.68 -26.00 21.75
N LEU A 38 -26.49 -26.17 22.80
CA LEU A 38 -26.43 -25.34 24.00
C LEU A 38 -25.09 -25.47 24.72
N ILE A 39 -24.60 -26.70 24.93
CA ILE A 39 -23.29 -26.95 25.55
C ILE A 39 -22.17 -26.31 24.71
N ALA A 40 -22.18 -26.53 23.40
CA ALA A 40 -21.20 -25.94 22.49
C ALA A 40 -21.20 -24.39 22.54
N ALA A 41 -22.37 -23.77 22.55
CA ALA A 41 -22.52 -22.31 22.58
C ALA A 41 -21.99 -21.64 23.88
N PHE A 42 -21.85 -22.40 24.96
CA PHE A 42 -21.26 -21.94 26.22
C PHE A 42 -19.81 -22.43 26.41
N ALA A 43 -19.39 -23.48 25.73
CA ALA A 43 -18.01 -23.96 25.73
C ALA A 43 -17.06 -23.07 24.90
N ILE A 44 -17.56 -22.48 23.81
CA ILE A 44 -16.79 -21.58 22.95
C ILE A 44 -16.53 -20.24 23.68
N ARG A 45 -15.28 -19.78 23.65
CA ARG A 45 -14.87 -18.52 24.28
C ARG A 45 -15.54 -17.34 23.59
N PRO A 46 -16.09 -16.37 24.35
CA PRO A 46 -16.62 -15.16 23.75
C PRO A 46 -15.48 -14.33 23.15
N LEU A 47 -15.71 -13.78 21.96
CA LEU A 47 -14.85 -12.80 21.32
C LEU A 47 -15.61 -11.48 21.18
N PHE A 48 -14.90 -10.39 21.45
CA PHE A 48 -15.36 -9.02 21.32
C PHE A 48 -14.73 -8.41 20.07
N LYS A 49 -15.53 -7.67 19.30
CA LYS A 49 -15.09 -7.02 18.06
C LYS A 49 -14.87 -5.54 18.27
N SER A 50 -13.66 -5.06 18.01
CA SER A 50 -13.35 -3.64 17.92
C SER A 50 -12.89 -3.32 16.50
N GLU A 51 -13.18 -2.12 16.02
CA GLU A 51 -12.86 -1.71 14.66
C GLU A 51 -12.34 -0.28 14.60
N VAL A 52 -11.34 -0.05 13.74
CA VAL A 52 -10.87 1.29 13.36
C VAL A 52 -11.21 1.52 11.90
N ILE A 53 -11.68 2.74 11.60
CA ILE A 53 -12.04 3.16 10.24
C ILE A 53 -11.15 4.32 9.84
N MET A 54 -10.50 4.18 8.70
CA MET A 54 -9.58 5.18 8.16
C MET A 54 -9.73 5.34 6.65
N PHE A 55 -9.50 6.54 6.16
CA PHE A 55 -9.36 6.80 4.72
C PHE A 55 -7.88 6.80 4.34
N PRO A 56 -7.52 6.29 3.15
CA PRO A 56 -6.19 6.49 2.62
C PRO A 56 -5.95 7.99 2.38
N ALA A 57 -4.72 8.44 2.58
CA ALA A 57 -4.27 9.71 2.02
C ALA A 57 -3.74 9.47 0.60
N ILE A 58 -3.73 10.51 -0.23
CA ILE A 58 -3.15 10.43 -1.56
C ILE A 58 -1.66 10.13 -1.46
N THR A 59 -1.18 9.20 -2.28
CA THR A 59 0.20 8.67 -2.22
C THR A 59 1.27 9.53 -2.90
N ASN A 60 0.99 10.82 -3.13
CA ASN A 60 1.90 11.76 -3.77
C ASN A 60 3.01 12.25 -2.85
N SER A 61 4.13 12.70 -3.43
CA SER A 61 5.21 13.30 -2.65
C SER A 61 4.83 14.71 -2.16
N ALA A 62 5.37 15.11 -1.01
CA ALA A 62 5.12 16.42 -0.41
C ALA A 62 5.49 17.57 -1.37
N SER A 63 6.61 17.44 -2.05
CA SER A 63 7.10 18.40 -3.03
C SER A 63 6.20 18.49 -4.26
N LYS A 64 5.57 17.38 -4.68
CA LYS A 64 4.61 17.38 -5.77
C LYS A 64 3.31 18.07 -5.36
N ALA A 65 2.83 17.84 -4.15
CA ALA A 65 1.61 18.48 -3.64
C ALA A 65 1.79 20.01 -3.42
N LEU A 66 2.95 20.44 -2.89
CA LEU A 66 3.14 21.81 -2.41
C LEU A 66 3.93 22.73 -3.35
N LEU A 67 4.85 22.17 -4.16
CA LEU A 67 5.80 22.95 -4.96
C LEU A 67 5.59 22.78 -6.48
N SER A 68 4.55 22.06 -6.90
CA SER A 68 4.24 21.86 -8.31
C SER A 68 3.36 22.99 -8.83
N GLU A 69 3.87 23.77 -9.79
CA GLU A 69 3.11 24.80 -10.50
C GLU A 69 1.97 24.21 -11.37
N MET A 70 2.08 22.92 -11.74
CA MET A 70 1.04 22.14 -12.42
C MET A 70 0.35 21.20 -11.42
N ALA A 71 -0.23 21.76 -10.36
CA ALA A 71 -1.05 21.00 -9.42
C ALA A 71 -2.40 20.69 -10.06
N THR A 72 -2.73 19.40 -10.18
CA THR A 72 -4.05 18.90 -10.53
C THR A 72 -4.89 18.69 -9.27
N GLY A 73 -6.19 18.43 -9.39
CA GLY A 73 -7.04 18.15 -8.22
C GLY A 73 -6.58 16.95 -7.36
N ARG A 74 -5.75 16.05 -7.90
CA ARG A 74 -5.13 14.93 -7.15
C ARG A 74 -3.87 15.34 -6.38
N ASP A 75 -3.37 16.55 -6.56
CA ASP A 75 -2.18 17.06 -5.85
C ASP A 75 -2.56 17.79 -4.55
N ASP A 76 -3.85 17.84 -4.18
CA ASP A 76 -4.31 18.42 -2.92
C ASP A 76 -3.96 17.52 -1.73
N ILE A 77 -3.14 18.03 -0.83
CA ILE A 77 -2.70 17.36 0.40
C ILE A 77 -3.86 17.03 1.36
N LEU A 78 -4.99 17.74 1.23
CA LEU A 78 -6.17 17.53 2.07
C LEU A 78 -7.17 16.54 1.47
N ALA A 79 -6.96 16.12 0.22
CA ALA A 79 -7.87 15.22 -0.43
C ALA A 79 -7.68 13.77 0.06
N LEU A 80 -8.80 13.06 0.13
CA LEU A 80 -8.80 11.63 0.44
C LEU A 80 -8.33 10.86 -0.79
N GLY A 81 -7.62 9.76 -0.54
CA GLY A 81 -7.24 8.82 -1.59
C GLY A 81 -8.45 8.14 -2.21
N ASP A 82 -8.27 7.62 -3.41
CA ASP A 82 -9.30 6.87 -4.13
C ASP A 82 -9.21 5.36 -3.87
N GLU A 83 -9.89 4.56 -4.70
CA GLU A 83 -9.90 3.11 -4.58
C GLU A 83 -8.49 2.50 -4.74
N GLU A 84 -7.65 3.07 -5.61
CA GLU A 84 -6.27 2.60 -5.80
C GLU A 84 -5.42 2.85 -4.54
N ASP A 85 -5.53 4.04 -3.95
CA ASP A 85 -4.85 4.35 -2.68
C ASP A 85 -5.34 3.44 -1.54
N ALA A 86 -6.63 3.08 -1.52
CA ALA A 86 -7.20 2.14 -0.55
C ALA A 86 -6.68 0.71 -0.74
N GLU A 87 -6.53 0.24 -1.97
CA GLU A 87 -5.93 -1.06 -2.28
C GLU A 87 -4.48 -1.14 -1.82
N HIS A 88 -3.69 -0.10 -2.06
CA HIS A 88 -2.31 -0.01 -1.55
C HIS A 88 -2.28 -0.05 -0.02
N LEU A 89 -3.19 0.67 0.64
CA LEU A 89 -3.31 0.65 2.09
C LEU A 89 -3.65 -0.75 2.62
N LEU A 90 -4.56 -1.47 1.96
CA LEU A 90 -4.91 -2.85 2.28
C LEU A 90 -3.73 -3.82 2.13
N GLN A 91 -2.92 -3.68 1.08
CA GLN A 91 -1.73 -4.51 0.90
C GLN A 91 -0.72 -4.32 2.03
N LEU A 92 -0.55 -3.08 2.50
CA LEU A 92 0.36 -2.80 3.61
C LEU A 92 -0.17 -3.28 4.96
N LEU A 93 -1.48 -3.15 5.21
CA LEU A 93 -2.14 -3.76 6.36
C LEU A 93 -1.88 -5.27 6.43
N GLY A 94 -2.00 -5.96 5.28
CA GLY A 94 -1.76 -7.39 5.14
C GLY A 94 -0.29 -7.81 5.12
N SER A 95 0.66 -6.87 5.21
CA SER A 95 2.09 -7.18 5.09
C SER A 95 2.64 -7.95 6.29
N ASP A 96 3.67 -8.77 6.03
CA ASP A 96 4.44 -9.47 7.06
C ASP A 96 4.96 -8.52 8.14
N GLN A 97 5.37 -7.29 7.79
CA GLN A 97 5.90 -6.32 8.74
C GLN A 97 4.84 -5.87 9.75
N VAL A 98 3.64 -5.51 9.29
CA VAL A 98 2.54 -5.08 10.18
C VAL A 98 2.10 -6.27 11.06
N ARG A 99 1.96 -7.45 10.46
CA ARG A 99 1.55 -8.66 11.16
C ARG A 99 2.57 -9.05 12.24
N ASP A 100 3.85 -9.17 11.90
CA ASP A 100 4.88 -9.63 12.82
C ASP A 100 5.07 -8.65 14.00
N ARG A 101 5.05 -7.33 13.73
CA ARG A 101 5.08 -6.30 14.80
C ARG A 101 3.87 -6.38 15.71
N THR A 102 2.69 -6.67 15.17
CA THR A 102 1.46 -6.81 15.96
C THR A 102 1.50 -8.08 16.82
N ILE A 103 1.96 -9.20 16.24
CA ILE A 103 2.14 -10.46 16.96
C ILE A 103 3.08 -10.28 18.15
N GLU A 104 4.21 -9.60 17.93
CA GLU A 104 5.21 -9.35 18.97
C GLU A 104 4.68 -8.40 20.06
N ALA A 105 4.09 -7.26 19.68
CA ALA A 105 3.62 -6.24 20.61
C ALA A 105 2.54 -6.76 21.59
N PHE A 106 1.65 -7.63 21.10
CA PHE A 106 0.54 -8.16 21.90
C PHE A 106 0.72 -9.62 22.34
N GLN A 107 1.87 -10.23 22.02
CA GLN A 107 2.16 -11.63 22.32
C GLN A 107 1.02 -12.54 21.84
N LEU A 108 0.61 -12.35 20.58
CA LEU A 108 -0.57 -13.01 20.02
C LEU A 108 -0.44 -14.54 19.99
N ASP A 109 0.78 -15.07 20.01
CA ASP A 109 1.02 -16.50 20.16
C ASP A 109 0.46 -17.06 21.47
N LYS A 110 0.54 -16.30 22.58
CA LYS A 110 -0.08 -16.66 23.85
C LYS A 110 -1.59 -16.45 23.81
N ALA A 111 -2.06 -15.35 23.22
CA ALA A 111 -3.49 -15.04 23.11
C ALA A 111 -4.23 -16.14 22.31
N PHE A 112 -3.64 -16.58 21.20
CA PHE A 112 -4.14 -17.64 20.34
C PHE A 112 -3.79 -19.06 20.83
N ARG A 113 -3.03 -19.18 21.93
CA ARG A 113 -2.66 -20.45 22.57
C ARG A 113 -1.91 -21.39 21.64
N ILE A 114 -0.88 -20.85 20.98
CA ILE A 114 0.01 -21.60 20.08
C ILE A 114 1.35 -21.83 20.79
N PRO A 115 1.59 -23.05 21.35
CA PRO A 115 2.84 -23.39 22.02
C PRO A 115 4.08 -23.20 21.13
N ALA A 116 5.23 -22.92 21.77
CA ALA A 116 6.50 -22.69 21.08
C ALA A 116 6.99 -23.91 20.26
N ASP A 117 6.67 -25.12 20.71
CA ASP A 117 7.03 -26.40 20.12
C ASP A 117 6.05 -26.89 19.03
N THR A 118 5.06 -26.07 18.67
CA THR A 118 4.06 -26.45 17.68
C THR A 118 4.66 -26.64 16.29
N ARG A 119 4.43 -27.82 15.67
CA ARG A 119 4.78 -28.05 14.26
C ARG A 119 4.05 -27.04 13.36
N TYR A 120 4.77 -26.42 12.43
CA TYR A 120 4.28 -25.33 11.56
C TYR A 120 3.76 -24.10 12.33
N ARG A 121 4.42 -23.73 13.44
CA ARG A 121 4.04 -22.58 14.28
C ARG A 121 3.78 -21.30 13.48
N ARG A 122 4.65 -20.94 12.52
CA ARG A 122 4.47 -19.72 11.71
C ARG A 122 3.17 -19.77 10.91
N THR A 123 2.90 -20.86 10.20
CA THR A 123 1.66 -21.04 9.41
C THR A 123 0.43 -20.90 10.30
N LYS A 124 0.41 -21.59 11.45
CA LYS A 124 -0.72 -21.51 12.40
C LYS A 124 -0.92 -20.13 13.00
N LEU A 125 0.15 -19.38 13.22
CA LEU A 125 0.06 -18.00 13.70
C LEU A 125 -0.53 -17.08 12.63
N ILE A 126 -0.16 -17.27 11.36
CA ILE A 126 -0.71 -16.51 10.25
C ILE A 126 -2.20 -16.83 10.09
N GLU A 127 -2.57 -18.11 10.05
CA GLU A 127 -3.98 -18.54 9.99
C GLU A 127 -4.79 -17.97 11.16
N ALA A 128 -4.27 -18.07 12.40
CA ALA A 128 -4.94 -17.51 13.57
C ALA A 128 -5.05 -15.97 13.50
N PHE A 129 -4.06 -15.28 12.94
CA PHE A 129 -4.12 -13.84 12.74
C PHE A 129 -5.22 -13.48 11.75
N GLU A 130 -5.28 -14.17 10.60
CA GLU A 130 -6.30 -13.95 9.56
C GLU A 130 -7.73 -14.28 10.06
N ASP A 131 -7.87 -15.27 10.94
CA ASP A 131 -9.17 -15.61 11.56
C ASP A 131 -9.68 -14.53 12.54
N HIS A 132 -8.78 -13.75 13.14
CA HIS A 132 -9.12 -12.77 14.17
C HIS A 132 -9.06 -11.32 13.69
N ILE A 133 -8.33 -11.05 12.61
CA ILE A 133 -8.05 -9.70 12.13
C ILE A 133 -8.40 -9.63 10.66
N THR A 134 -9.39 -8.78 10.34
CA THR A 134 -9.91 -8.60 9.00
C THR A 134 -9.65 -7.19 8.51
N PHE A 135 -9.14 -7.08 7.29
CA PHE A 135 -8.97 -5.81 6.57
C PHE A 135 -9.97 -5.76 5.42
N GLU A 136 -10.81 -4.72 5.37
CA GLU A 136 -11.88 -4.60 4.39
C GLU A 136 -11.93 -3.19 3.78
N TYR A 137 -12.04 -3.11 2.46
CA TYR A 137 -12.46 -1.88 1.78
C TYR A 137 -13.99 -1.73 1.90
N THR A 138 -14.41 -0.62 2.49
CA THR A 138 -15.83 -0.33 2.70
C THR A 138 -16.46 0.33 1.47
N LYS A 139 -17.79 0.23 1.35
CA LYS A 139 -18.57 0.90 0.29
C LYS A 139 -18.49 2.43 0.29
N PHE A 140 -17.87 3.02 1.32
CA PHE A 140 -17.74 4.47 1.47
C PHE A 140 -16.34 4.98 1.16
N GLY A 141 -15.46 4.16 0.57
CA GLY A 141 -14.09 4.56 0.25
C GLY A 141 -13.10 4.47 1.42
N SER A 142 -13.56 4.04 2.60
CA SER A 142 -12.71 3.86 3.77
C SER A 142 -12.21 2.42 3.88
N VAL A 143 -11.09 2.22 4.58
CA VAL A 143 -10.58 0.93 4.99
C VAL A 143 -10.92 0.69 6.45
N ARG A 144 -11.48 -0.48 6.74
CA ARG A 144 -11.80 -0.95 8.09
C ARG A 144 -10.82 -2.04 8.50
N VAL A 145 -10.31 -1.92 9.72
CA VAL A 145 -9.59 -2.99 10.41
C VAL A 145 -10.47 -3.49 11.55
N GLU A 146 -10.94 -4.74 11.45
CA GLU A 146 -11.72 -5.40 12.48
C GLU A 146 -10.84 -6.37 13.25
N VAL A 147 -10.93 -6.35 14.58
CA VAL A 147 -10.18 -7.25 15.47
C VAL A 147 -11.12 -7.96 16.43
N LEU A 148 -11.03 -9.28 16.45
CA LEU A 148 -11.70 -10.16 17.39
C LEU A 148 -10.73 -10.59 18.49
N HIS A 149 -11.06 -10.31 19.75
CA HIS A 149 -10.25 -10.75 20.88
C HIS A 149 -11.12 -11.08 22.11
N PRO A 150 -10.73 -12.03 22.98
CA PRO A 150 -11.49 -12.35 24.20
C PRO A 150 -11.61 -11.19 25.19
N GLN A 151 -10.64 -10.28 25.19
CA GLN A 151 -10.64 -9.07 26.00
C GLN A 151 -10.98 -7.85 25.11
N PRO A 152 -12.04 -7.10 25.40
CA PRO A 152 -12.49 -5.99 24.55
C PRO A 152 -11.49 -4.83 24.49
N ASP A 153 -10.82 -4.52 25.61
CA ASP A 153 -9.80 -3.47 25.65
C ASP A 153 -8.62 -3.80 24.72
N THR A 154 -8.17 -5.05 24.77
CA THR A 154 -7.07 -5.52 23.91
C THR A 154 -7.47 -5.53 22.44
N ALA A 155 -8.73 -5.88 22.09
CA ALA A 155 -9.22 -5.79 20.72
C ALA A 155 -9.06 -4.36 20.17
N ALA A 156 -9.46 -3.37 20.97
CA ALA A 156 -9.35 -1.96 20.61
C ALA A 156 -7.88 -1.50 20.49
N LEU A 157 -7.03 -1.93 21.42
CA LEU A 157 -5.60 -1.61 21.38
C LEU A 157 -4.92 -2.20 20.15
N ILE A 158 -5.21 -3.46 19.80
CA ILE A 158 -4.66 -4.11 18.60
C ILE A 158 -5.11 -3.38 17.34
N ALA A 159 -6.40 -3.07 17.20
CA ALA A 159 -6.94 -2.39 16.03
C ALA A 159 -6.28 -1.01 15.81
N ASN A 160 -6.19 -0.21 16.87
CA ASN A 160 -5.52 1.10 16.81
C ASN A 160 -4.02 0.95 16.52
N PHE A 161 -3.34 -0.03 17.13
CA PHE A 161 -1.92 -0.28 16.88
C PHE A 161 -1.65 -0.67 15.42
N ILE A 162 -2.48 -1.51 14.81
CA ILE A 162 -2.34 -1.90 13.40
C ILE A 162 -2.45 -0.66 12.49
N ALA A 163 -3.42 0.22 12.76
CA ALA A 163 -3.53 1.49 12.02
C ALA A 163 -2.24 2.32 12.13
N ASP A 164 -1.67 2.43 13.33
CA ASP A 164 -0.40 3.15 13.55
C ASP A 164 0.79 2.47 12.85
N GLN A 165 0.85 1.14 12.85
CA GLN A 165 1.93 0.39 12.20
C GLN A 165 1.98 0.59 10.70
N VAL A 166 0.82 0.70 10.04
CA VAL A 166 0.79 0.98 8.60
C VAL A 166 1.40 2.32 8.27
N ASP A 167 1.21 3.34 9.11
CA ASP A 167 1.91 4.62 8.95
C ASP A 167 3.41 4.42 9.03
N SER A 168 3.85 3.73 10.08
CA SER A 168 5.26 3.54 10.36
C SER A 168 5.96 2.78 9.24
N VAL A 169 5.32 1.72 8.74
CA VAL A 169 5.82 0.90 7.63
C VAL A 169 5.87 1.72 6.35
N TRP A 170 4.80 2.45 6.02
CA TRP A 170 4.77 3.31 4.85
C TRP A 170 5.85 4.39 4.90
N SER A 171 5.91 5.15 6.00
CA SER A 171 6.89 6.22 6.21
C SER A 171 8.33 5.71 6.13
N ALA A 172 8.61 4.52 6.65
CA ALA A 172 9.93 3.91 6.54
C ALA A 172 10.33 3.64 5.07
N MET A 173 9.43 3.06 4.27
CA MET A 173 9.67 2.80 2.84
C MET A 173 9.80 4.09 2.03
N SER A 174 8.91 5.06 2.26
CA SER A 174 8.96 6.36 1.60
C SER A 174 10.26 7.09 1.93
N ARG A 175 10.69 7.08 3.20
CA ARG A 175 11.95 7.69 3.62
C ARG A 175 13.16 7.01 3.01
N GLU A 176 13.18 5.68 2.90
CA GLU A 176 14.26 4.96 2.24
C GLU A 176 14.42 5.41 0.78
N ARG A 177 13.31 5.53 0.05
CA ARG A 177 13.30 6.03 -1.33
C ARG A 177 13.74 7.50 -1.41
N ALA A 178 13.23 8.35 -0.52
CA ALA A 178 13.57 9.78 -0.47
C ALA A 178 15.07 10.01 -0.22
N VAL A 179 15.69 9.26 0.70
CA VAL A 179 17.14 9.34 0.96
C VAL A 179 17.95 9.01 -0.29
N LYS A 180 17.60 7.93 -0.99
CA LYS A 180 18.28 7.53 -2.23
C LYS A 180 18.09 8.58 -3.33
N GLY A 181 16.88 9.10 -3.49
CA GLY A 181 16.56 10.16 -4.46
C GLY A 181 17.32 11.46 -4.18
N PHE A 182 17.29 11.95 -2.93
CA PHE A 182 18.02 13.14 -2.51
C PHE A 182 19.52 13.03 -2.80
N ARG A 183 20.15 11.91 -2.37
CA ARG A 183 21.58 11.69 -2.61
C ARG A 183 21.92 11.70 -4.10
N LEU A 184 21.12 11.03 -4.92
CA LEU A 184 21.34 10.98 -6.37
C LEU A 184 21.32 12.39 -6.99
N VAL A 185 20.36 13.24 -6.60
CA VAL A 185 20.27 14.60 -7.13
C VAL A 185 21.40 15.47 -6.58
N GLN A 186 21.73 15.33 -5.30
CA GLN A 186 22.83 16.03 -4.65
C GLN A 186 24.17 15.77 -5.38
N GLU A 187 24.50 14.50 -5.62
CA GLU A 187 25.72 14.12 -6.33
C GLU A 187 25.79 14.72 -7.74
N LYS A 188 24.64 14.85 -8.44
CA LYS A 188 24.57 15.48 -9.76
C LYS A 188 24.74 17.00 -9.70
N VAL A 189 24.20 17.66 -8.67
CA VAL A 189 24.41 19.10 -8.44
C VAL A 189 25.89 19.36 -8.19
N GLU A 190 26.51 18.63 -7.25
CA GLU A 190 27.92 18.79 -6.90
C GLU A 190 28.85 18.51 -8.08
N ALA A 191 28.53 17.51 -8.92
CA ALA A 191 29.30 17.24 -10.14
C ALA A 191 29.21 18.39 -11.14
N LEU A 192 28.02 18.94 -11.34
CA LEU A 192 27.80 20.04 -12.27
C LEU A 192 28.44 21.35 -11.79
N GLU A 193 28.44 21.62 -10.49
CA GLU A 193 29.14 22.76 -9.90
C GLU A 193 30.65 22.68 -10.15
N ARG A 194 31.25 21.48 -10.03
CA ARG A 194 32.66 21.26 -10.39
C ARG A 194 32.92 21.48 -11.89
N ASP A 195 32.03 20.98 -12.75
CA ASP A 195 32.16 21.17 -14.20
C ASP A 195 32.08 22.66 -14.60
N ILE A 196 31.18 23.42 -13.98
CA ILE A 196 31.06 24.87 -14.19
C ILE A 196 32.33 25.58 -13.72
N ALA A 197 32.85 25.24 -12.53
CA ALA A 197 34.08 25.83 -12.03
C ALA A 197 35.27 25.60 -12.99
N LEU A 198 35.41 24.41 -13.57
CA LEU A 198 36.45 24.10 -14.57
C LEU A 198 36.28 24.91 -15.86
N ILE A 199 35.03 25.15 -16.29
CA ILE A 199 34.75 26.01 -17.45
C ILE A 199 35.12 27.46 -17.13
N ASP A 200 34.77 27.95 -15.94
CA ASP A 200 35.10 29.31 -15.49
C ASP A 200 36.60 29.54 -15.38
N ASP A 201 37.35 28.59 -14.83
CA ASP A 201 38.81 28.63 -14.77
C ASP A 201 39.40 28.71 -16.19
N SER A 202 38.92 27.86 -17.10
CA SER A 202 39.36 27.85 -18.50
C SER A 202 39.04 29.16 -19.22
N MET A 203 37.84 29.71 -19.03
CA MET A 203 37.45 31.01 -19.58
C MET A 203 38.29 32.15 -18.98
N THR A 204 38.64 32.08 -17.69
CA THR A 204 39.48 33.08 -17.01
C THR A 204 40.87 33.13 -17.62
N VAL A 205 41.46 31.98 -17.97
CA VAL A 205 42.72 31.92 -18.72
C VAL A 205 42.59 32.61 -20.08
N LEU A 206 41.52 32.32 -20.84
CA LEU A 206 41.30 32.95 -22.15
C LEU A 206 41.06 34.47 -22.06
N ARG A 207 40.36 34.93 -21.02
CA ARG A 207 40.20 36.36 -20.71
C ARG A 207 41.52 37.03 -20.37
N GLY A 208 42.37 36.37 -19.58
CA GLY A 208 43.73 36.83 -19.30
C GLY A 208 44.61 36.94 -20.54
N LEU A 209 44.34 36.12 -21.58
CA LEU A 209 45.00 36.22 -22.89
C LEU A 209 44.41 37.32 -23.78
N GLY A 210 43.32 37.98 -23.39
CA GLY A 210 42.72 39.10 -24.12
C GLY A 210 41.36 38.81 -24.76
N VAL A 211 40.85 37.57 -24.71
CA VAL A 211 39.55 37.18 -25.28
C VAL A 211 38.45 37.32 -24.23
N HIS A 212 37.70 38.42 -24.29
CA HIS A 212 36.65 38.77 -23.32
C HIS A 212 35.26 38.61 -23.90
N ASP A 213 35.09 39.07 -25.14
CA ASP A 213 33.86 38.96 -25.90
C ASP A 213 34.26 38.85 -27.35
N TYR A 214 34.42 37.61 -27.82
CA TYR A 214 34.94 37.35 -29.16
C TYR A 214 34.13 38.07 -30.24
N ASN A 215 32.79 38.06 -30.16
CA ASN A 215 31.95 38.63 -31.21
C ASN A 215 32.07 40.16 -31.22
N SER A 216 31.92 40.80 -30.06
CA SER A 216 32.03 42.26 -29.96
C SER A 216 33.45 42.75 -30.26
N GLN A 217 34.48 42.05 -29.78
CA GLN A 217 35.87 42.41 -30.04
C GLN A 217 36.24 42.22 -31.52
N THR A 218 35.77 41.14 -32.16
CA THR A 218 36.04 40.88 -33.59
C THR A 218 35.39 41.95 -34.47
N GLU A 219 34.12 42.29 -34.21
CA GLU A 219 33.42 43.34 -34.95
C GLU A 219 34.13 44.69 -34.82
N ARG A 220 34.41 45.11 -33.58
CA ARG A 220 35.07 46.40 -33.31
C ARG A 220 36.49 46.46 -33.86
N PHE A 221 37.28 45.40 -33.73
CA PHE A 221 38.64 45.38 -34.27
C PHE A 221 38.65 45.44 -35.80
N ASN A 222 37.73 44.73 -36.47
CA ASN A 222 37.59 44.83 -37.93
C ASN A 222 37.19 46.25 -38.39
N GLU A 223 36.25 46.88 -37.69
CA GLU A 223 35.82 48.26 -37.96
C GLU A 223 37.00 49.24 -37.84
N TYR A 224 37.71 49.21 -36.71
CA TYR A 224 38.84 50.12 -36.48
C TYR A 224 40.05 49.82 -37.38
N LEU A 225 40.31 48.56 -37.71
CA LEU A 225 41.36 48.17 -38.64
C LEU A 225 41.08 48.75 -40.03
N GLY A 226 39.84 48.65 -40.53
CA GLY A 226 39.44 49.27 -41.80
C GLY A 226 39.68 50.78 -41.82
N VAL A 227 39.33 51.48 -40.73
CA VAL A 227 39.59 52.92 -40.58
C VAL A 227 41.10 53.23 -40.57
N ALA A 228 41.91 52.43 -39.87
CA ALA A 228 43.35 52.64 -39.79
C ALA A 228 44.04 52.44 -41.15
N ILE A 229 43.61 51.44 -41.93
CA ILE A 229 44.08 51.19 -43.29
C ILE A 229 43.79 52.38 -44.19
N VAL A 230 42.56 52.91 -44.17
CA VAL A 230 42.16 54.07 -44.98
C VAL A 230 42.97 55.32 -44.61
N LYS A 231 43.30 55.51 -43.33
CA LYS A 231 44.09 56.64 -42.83
C LYS A 231 45.61 56.48 -43.02
N GLY A 232 46.10 55.30 -43.36
CA GLY A 232 47.53 55.00 -43.46
C GLY A 232 48.27 54.97 -42.11
N ASP A 233 47.57 54.74 -40.99
CA ASP A 233 48.20 54.63 -39.67
C ASP A 233 48.75 53.21 -39.46
N ASN A 234 49.95 52.95 -40.01
CA ASN A 234 50.60 51.65 -39.95
C ASN A 234 50.85 51.15 -38.50
N ARG A 235 50.96 52.05 -37.52
CA ARG A 235 51.13 51.66 -36.12
C ARG A 235 49.83 51.09 -35.56
N ALA A 236 48.70 51.75 -35.82
CA ALA A 236 47.38 51.26 -35.43
C ALA A 236 47.03 49.95 -36.14
N VAL A 237 47.33 49.84 -37.45
CA VAL A 237 47.14 48.60 -38.21
C VAL A 237 47.85 47.43 -37.53
N LYS A 238 49.14 47.57 -37.22
CA LYS A 238 49.91 46.51 -36.56
C LYS A 238 49.35 46.12 -35.19
N GLU A 239 49.00 47.10 -34.36
CA GLU A 239 48.39 46.85 -33.04
C GLU A 239 47.07 46.07 -33.15
N PHE A 240 46.22 46.41 -34.13
CA PHE A 240 44.97 45.67 -34.34
C PHE A 240 45.20 44.28 -34.93
N GLU A 241 46.16 44.09 -35.83
CA GLU A 241 46.56 42.77 -36.34
C GLU A 241 47.06 41.86 -35.21
N ASP A 242 47.91 42.37 -34.31
CA ASP A 242 48.43 41.62 -33.15
C ASP A 242 47.29 41.17 -32.22
N ARG A 243 46.33 42.08 -31.93
CA ARG A 243 45.13 41.74 -31.13
C ARG A 243 44.20 40.77 -31.85
N PHE A 244 44.05 40.91 -33.16
CA PHE A 244 43.21 40.02 -33.97
C PHE A 244 43.81 38.62 -34.05
N ALA A 245 45.14 38.47 -34.08
CA ALA A 245 45.81 37.18 -34.06
C ALA A 245 45.50 36.38 -32.79
N VAL A 246 45.40 37.06 -31.64
CA VAL A 246 44.96 36.45 -30.37
C VAL A 246 43.51 35.97 -30.47
N LEU A 247 42.60 36.80 -30.98
CA LEU A 247 41.19 36.42 -31.18
C LEU A 247 41.05 35.25 -32.16
N ALA A 248 41.81 35.24 -33.26
CA ALA A 248 41.79 34.17 -34.25
C ALA A 248 42.23 32.83 -33.65
N LYS A 249 43.20 32.86 -32.72
CA LYS A 249 43.73 31.65 -32.08
C LYS A 249 42.82 31.11 -30.96
N TYR A 250 42.20 31.99 -30.17
CA TYR A 250 41.52 31.63 -28.92
C TYR A 250 40.00 31.88 -28.91
N GLY A 251 39.47 32.57 -29.92
CA GLY A 251 38.08 32.98 -30.02
C GLY A 251 37.08 31.83 -30.13
N GLY A 252 37.34 30.86 -31.01
CA GLY A 252 36.48 29.67 -31.16
C GLY A 252 36.34 28.86 -29.87
N PRO A 253 37.45 28.49 -29.20
CA PRO A 253 37.40 27.86 -27.88
C PRO A 253 36.65 28.69 -26.83
N TYR A 254 36.85 30.02 -26.80
CA TYR A 254 36.15 30.91 -25.88
C TYR A 254 34.63 30.85 -26.07
N VAL A 255 34.15 31.03 -27.31
CA VAL A 255 32.70 31.00 -27.62
C VAL A 255 32.10 29.64 -27.25
N THR A 256 32.82 28.55 -27.51
CA THR A 256 32.37 27.19 -27.16
C THR A 256 32.21 27.02 -25.64
N LEU A 257 33.20 27.48 -24.87
CA LEU A 257 33.15 27.45 -23.41
C LEU A 257 32.06 28.35 -22.84
N GLN A 258 31.87 29.54 -23.40
CA GLN A 258 30.82 30.48 -22.99
C GLN A 258 29.40 29.92 -23.22
N GLN A 259 29.18 29.26 -24.37
CA GLN A 259 27.92 28.60 -24.64
C GLN A 259 27.71 27.41 -23.69
N LYS A 260 28.74 26.60 -23.48
CA LYS A 260 28.69 25.47 -22.54
C LYS A 260 28.40 25.96 -21.12
N HIS A 261 29.10 26.99 -20.64
CA HIS A 261 28.87 27.62 -19.34
C HIS A 261 27.40 28.02 -19.18
N SER A 262 26.85 28.77 -20.13
CA SER A 262 25.45 29.22 -20.10
C SER A 262 24.47 28.04 -20.02
N ASN A 263 24.71 26.98 -20.80
CA ASN A 263 23.88 25.78 -20.80
C ASN A 263 23.96 25.03 -19.45
N GLU A 264 25.16 24.88 -18.88
CA GLU A 264 25.36 24.18 -17.61
C GLU A 264 24.82 24.98 -16.42
N VAL A 265 24.95 26.31 -16.41
CA VAL A 265 24.33 27.18 -15.39
C VAL A 265 22.80 27.06 -15.42
N TYR A 266 22.20 27.05 -16.62
CA TYR A 266 20.77 26.81 -16.76
C TYR A 266 20.38 25.42 -16.20
N ARG A 267 21.14 24.39 -16.54
CA ARG A 267 20.93 23.02 -16.03
C ARG A 267 21.10 22.94 -14.50
N LEU A 268 22.05 23.68 -13.93
CA LEU A 268 22.27 23.74 -12.48
C LEU A 268 21.06 24.33 -11.77
N SER A 269 20.45 25.38 -12.32
CA SER A 269 19.20 25.95 -11.80
C SER A 269 18.09 24.89 -11.73
N LEU A 270 17.89 24.12 -12.80
CA LEU A 270 16.91 23.03 -12.83
C LEU A 270 17.22 21.90 -11.83
N LEU A 271 18.49 21.52 -11.67
CA LEU A 271 18.88 20.48 -10.72
C LEU A 271 18.75 20.96 -9.26
N ARG A 272 19.05 22.23 -8.96
CA ARG A 272 18.84 22.81 -7.63
C ARG A 272 17.36 22.83 -7.26
N ASN A 273 16.46 23.17 -8.19
CA ASN A 273 15.02 23.08 -7.94
C ASN A 273 14.58 21.63 -7.64
N LYS A 274 15.16 20.64 -8.34
CA LYS A 274 14.91 19.22 -8.04
C LYS A 274 15.49 18.80 -6.68
N LEU A 275 16.66 19.33 -6.30
CA LEU A 275 17.29 19.05 -5.02
C LEU A 275 16.43 19.56 -3.87
N GLU A 276 15.92 20.79 -3.99
CA GLU A 276 15.00 21.39 -3.02
C GLU A 276 13.72 20.55 -2.88
N LYS A 277 13.14 20.10 -3.99
CA LYS A 277 11.99 19.18 -3.97
C LYS A 277 12.31 17.86 -3.27
N ALA A 278 13.45 17.25 -3.59
CA ALA A 278 13.90 16.00 -2.95
C ALA A 278 14.19 16.19 -1.45
N GLU A 279 14.68 17.36 -1.04
CA GLU A 279 14.91 17.70 0.37
C GLU A 279 13.60 17.84 1.14
N VAL A 280 12.59 18.48 0.55
CA VAL A 280 11.24 18.56 1.13
C VAL A 280 10.64 17.16 1.30
N ASP A 281 10.74 16.30 0.29
CA ASP A 281 10.24 14.93 0.37
C ASP A 281 10.97 14.10 1.45
N LEU A 282 12.27 14.31 1.62
CA LEU A 282 13.07 13.65 2.65
C LEU A 282 12.71 14.09 4.07
N LYS A 283 12.35 15.36 4.24
CA LYS A 283 12.01 15.97 5.53
C LYS A 283 10.53 15.83 5.90
N SER A 284 9.67 15.50 4.95
CA SER A 284 8.24 15.34 5.16
C SER A 284 7.91 14.20 6.13
N ASP A 285 6.94 14.43 7.02
CA ASP A 285 6.35 13.43 7.93
C ASP A 285 4.83 13.22 7.68
N MET A 286 4.36 13.58 6.48
CA MET A 286 2.93 13.57 6.16
C MET A 286 2.26 12.22 6.46
N PRO A 287 1.08 12.22 7.08
CA PRO A 287 0.35 10.99 7.38
C PRO A 287 -0.13 10.32 6.10
N HIS A 288 -0.11 8.99 6.07
CA HIS A 288 -0.52 8.20 4.90
C HIS A 288 -1.99 7.75 4.97
N LYS A 289 -2.71 8.20 6.01
CA LYS A 289 -4.10 7.86 6.28
C LYS A 289 -4.74 8.92 7.19
N PHE A 290 -6.07 8.95 7.16
CA PHE A 290 -6.90 9.75 8.06
C PHE A 290 -7.78 8.83 8.89
N VAL A 291 -7.53 8.78 10.21
CA VAL A 291 -8.35 7.97 11.13
C VAL A 291 -9.62 8.74 11.47
N VAL A 292 -10.77 8.20 11.06
CA VAL A 292 -12.08 8.80 11.34
C VAL A 292 -12.62 8.31 12.68
N ASN A 293 -12.64 6.99 12.85
CA ASN A 293 -13.10 6.35 14.08
C ASN A 293 -11.98 5.50 14.64
N LYS A 294 -11.47 5.88 15.82
CA LYS A 294 -10.59 5.01 16.60
C LYS A 294 -11.36 3.83 17.17
N ALA A 295 -10.69 2.69 17.28
CA ALA A 295 -11.27 1.52 17.90
C ALA A 295 -11.52 1.74 19.39
N GLN A 296 -12.70 1.33 19.84
CA GLN A 296 -13.12 1.38 21.24
C GLN A 296 -13.42 -0.04 21.76
N PRO A 297 -13.30 -0.27 23.07
CA PRO A 297 -13.70 -1.55 23.66
C PRO A 297 -15.17 -1.84 23.38
N ALA A 298 -15.48 -3.06 22.94
CA ALA A 298 -16.87 -3.42 22.66
C ALA A 298 -17.63 -3.82 23.93
N ASP A 299 -18.81 -3.23 24.10
CA ASP A 299 -19.71 -3.52 25.23
C ASP A 299 -20.36 -4.90 25.15
N LYS A 300 -20.45 -5.47 23.95
CA LYS A 300 -21.12 -6.74 23.69
C LYS A 300 -20.23 -7.67 22.89
N LYS A 301 -20.23 -8.95 23.28
CA LYS A 301 -19.58 -10.01 22.51
C LYS A 301 -20.16 -10.12 21.09
N SER A 302 -19.29 -10.41 20.14
CA SER A 302 -19.64 -10.58 18.73
C SER A 302 -19.74 -12.05 18.34
N TYR A 303 -18.93 -12.91 18.96
CA TYR A 303 -18.92 -14.36 18.72
C TYR A 303 -18.86 -15.15 20.03
N PRO A 304 -19.48 -16.34 20.14
CA PRO A 304 -20.46 -16.89 19.20
C PRO A 304 -21.85 -16.28 19.41
N VAL A 305 -22.60 -16.19 18.31
CA VAL A 305 -24.03 -15.86 18.33
C VAL A 305 -24.80 -17.07 18.86
N ARG A 306 -24.94 -17.17 20.19
CA ARG A 306 -25.41 -18.41 20.87
C ARG A 306 -26.73 -18.96 20.33
N TRP A 307 -27.70 -18.10 20.03
CA TRP A 307 -28.99 -18.54 19.49
C TRP A 307 -28.84 -19.19 18.11
N LEU A 308 -27.93 -18.68 17.28
CA LEU A 308 -27.66 -19.21 15.95
C LEU A 308 -27.01 -20.59 16.03
N VAL A 309 -26.02 -20.76 16.91
CA VAL A 309 -25.38 -22.07 17.16
C VAL A 309 -26.42 -23.11 17.59
N MET A 310 -27.33 -22.74 18.49
CA MET A 310 -28.41 -23.61 18.95
C MET A 310 -29.40 -23.94 17.84
N ALA A 311 -29.82 -22.94 17.04
CA ALA A 311 -30.74 -23.13 15.92
C ALA A 311 -30.15 -24.07 14.85
N VAL A 312 -28.90 -23.83 14.44
CA VAL A 312 -28.21 -24.69 13.46
C VAL A 312 -28.07 -26.12 13.99
N SER A 313 -27.63 -26.29 15.24
CA SER A 313 -27.49 -27.63 15.84
C SER A 313 -28.83 -28.38 15.91
N THR A 314 -29.91 -27.68 16.24
CA THR A 314 -31.27 -28.26 16.32
C THR A 314 -31.78 -28.66 14.93
N ILE A 315 -31.59 -27.81 13.93
CA ILE A 315 -31.99 -28.08 12.54
C ILE A 315 -31.16 -29.23 11.95
N SER A 316 -29.84 -29.23 12.15
CA SER A 316 -28.96 -30.31 11.70
C SER A 316 -29.34 -31.65 12.33
N ALA A 317 -29.65 -31.68 13.62
CA ALA A 317 -30.11 -32.90 14.29
C ALA A 317 -31.48 -33.36 13.79
N PHE A 318 -32.39 -32.43 13.49
CA PHE A 318 -33.69 -32.75 12.89
C PHE A 318 -33.51 -33.41 11.51
N LEU A 319 -32.72 -32.81 10.63
CA LEU A 319 -32.43 -33.37 9.30
C LEU A 319 -31.73 -34.72 9.40
N LEU A 320 -30.79 -34.88 10.34
CA LEU A 320 -30.13 -36.15 10.59
C LEU A 320 -31.11 -37.22 11.10
N ALA A 321 -32.07 -36.86 11.94
CA ALA A 321 -33.12 -37.77 12.39
C ALA A 321 -34.00 -38.25 11.22
N LEU A 322 -34.38 -37.35 10.31
CA LEU A 322 -35.13 -37.71 9.10
C LEU A 322 -34.32 -38.67 8.21
N LEU A 323 -33.05 -38.37 7.98
CA LEU A 323 -32.16 -39.21 7.17
C LEU A 323 -31.99 -40.60 7.80
N LEU A 324 -31.77 -40.67 9.11
CA LEU A 324 -31.66 -41.95 9.83
C LEU A 324 -32.94 -42.78 9.71
N ILE A 325 -34.11 -42.17 9.77
CA ILE A 325 -35.39 -42.87 9.59
C ILE A 325 -35.49 -43.47 8.19
N VAL A 326 -35.14 -42.71 7.15
CA VAL A 326 -35.16 -43.19 5.75
C VAL A 326 -34.17 -44.34 5.55
N VAL A 327 -32.95 -44.22 6.08
CA VAL A 327 -31.94 -45.27 6.00
C VAL A 327 -32.39 -46.53 6.75
N GLN A 328 -32.91 -46.39 7.97
CA GLN A 328 -33.45 -47.53 8.73
C GLN A 328 -34.56 -48.25 7.96
N GLU A 329 -35.43 -47.50 7.30
CA GLU A 329 -36.52 -48.08 6.51
C GLU A 329 -36.00 -48.81 5.27
N ASN A 330 -35.06 -48.22 4.54
CA ASN A 330 -34.45 -48.86 3.37
C ASN A 330 -33.67 -50.13 3.76
N VAL A 331 -32.93 -50.09 4.87
CA VAL A 331 -32.23 -51.28 5.40
C VAL A 331 -33.22 -52.36 5.83
N LYS A 332 -34.33 -52.00 6.47
CA LYS A 332 -35.40 -52.95 6.84
C LYS A 332 -36.02 -53.60 5.60
N LYS A 333 -36.31 -52.81 4.56
CA LYS A 333 -36.83 -53.32 3.27
C LYS A 333 -35.85 -54.30 2.62
N ILE A 334 -34.56 -53.97 2.56
CA ILE A 334 -33.53 -54.87 2.00
C ILE A 334 -33.40 -56.16 2.80
N ARG A 335 -33.42 -56.08 4.13
CA ARG A 335 -33.34 -57.26 5.02
C ARG A 335 -34.56 -58.17 4.89
N VAL A 336 -35.75 -57.62 4.70
CA VAL A 336 -36.99 -58.38 4.43
C VAL A 336 -36.96 -59.02 3.03
N HIS A 337 -36.27 -58.40 2.06
CA HIS A 337 -36.17 -58.94 0.70
C HIS A 337 -35.08 -60.01 0.50
N HIS A 338 -34.04 -60.02 1.35
CA HIS A 338 -32.92 -60.99 1.31
C HIS A 338 -32.92 -62.00 2.46
N GLY A 339 -33.78 -61.84 3.47
CA GLY A 339 -34.05 -62.85 4.48
C GLY A 339 -35.29 -63.66 4.10
N LYS A 340 -35.15 -64.99 4.06
CA LYS A 340 -36.27 -65.90 4.33
C LYS A 340 -36.76 -65.70 5.76
#